data_AF-A0A957UZH5-F1
#
_entry.id   AF-A0A957UZH5-F1
#
_cell.length_a   1.000
_cell.length_b   1.000
_cell.length_c   1.000
_cell.angle_alpha   90.00
_cell.angle_beta   90.00
_cell.angle_gamma   90.00
#
_symmetry.space_group_name_H-M   'P 1'
#
loop_
_entity.id
_entity.type
_entity.pdbx_description
1 polymer ?
#
loop_
_entity_poly.entity_id
_entity_poly.type
_entity_poly.pdbx_seq_one_letter_code
_entity_poly.pdbx_strand_id
1 'polypeptide(L)'
;MRILHARAWLSAGILALALVWLGMLLLALPAQAEQRIVPEQTPRGPNALPGIVFNKWVANNPACSTPQSVLEVAADTTVYFCYRITNTSAETVTLTTLMDDNDSTVVIWSTEGRRPLPPSGMLDWSVPGVNLIRPVSFRNSTNSVAAWTLESGGNAYIVESAPPATINIVQPKLASQLTVAANTPLCSTTTTADVRLVNNNAAYGHANFCLTITNNGDITLTEHIVNIPVLGINNQVFTATLTPINSAVAVSRSLVITYGSPLGLAWTAALSRTIIEATLTA
;
A
#
# COMPACT_ATOMS: atom_id res chain seq x y z
N MET A 1 30.86 50.17 41.09
CA MET A 1 31.50 49.25 42.07
C MET A 1 30.38 48.69 42.97
N ARG A 2 30.47 47.44 43.44
CA ARG A 2 29.39 46.76 44.23
C ARG A 2 29.22 47.41 45.63
N ILE A 3 28.05 47.41 46.29
CA ILE A 3 27.56 46.47 47.35
C ILE A 3 26.26 47.05 47.99
N LEU A 4 25.43 46.38 48.83
CA LEU A 4 24.64 45.12 48.69
C LEU A 4 23.70 44.92 49.93
N HIS A 5 22.36 44.86 49.75
CA HIS A 5 21.35 44.35 50.73
C HIS A 5 21.17 45.14 52.07
N ALA A 6 20.15 44.93 52.93
CA ALA A 6 19.05 43.94 53.08
C ALA A 6 17.73 44.64 53.56
N ARG A 7 16.49 44.20 53.24
CA ARG A 7 15.60 43.20 53.93
C ARG A 7 15.59 43.31 55.48
N ALA A 8 14.47 43.21 56.23
CA ALA A 8 13.24 42.43 56.01
C ALA A 8 12.02 42.82 56.93
N TRP A 9 10.78 42.49 56.49
CA TRP A 9 9.63 41.94 57.27
C TRP A 9 8.90 42.78 58.38
N LEU A 10 7.65 42.49 58.83
CA LEU A 10 6.39 41.93 58.26
C LEU A 10 5.28 41.94 59.36
N SER A 11 4.06 42.44 59.10
CA SER A 11 2.76 42.05 59.74
C SER A 11 1.63 43.00 59.25
N ALA A 12 0.54 42.55 58.63
CA ALA A 12 -0.54 41.65 59.09
C ALA A 12 -1.52 42.33 60.07
N GLY A 13 -2.53 43.05 59.54
CA GLY A 13 -3.52 43.74 60.37
C GLY A 13 -4.75 44.39 59.70
N ILE A 14 -4.99 44.22 58.39
CA ILE A 14 -6.15 44.83 57.70
C ILE A 14 -6.72 43.88 56.62
N LEU A 15 -7.40 42.80 57.00
CA LEU A 15 -8.11 41.94 56.04
C LEU A 15 -9.30 41.14 56.63
N ALA A 16 -10.14 41.78 57.46
CA ALA A 16 -11.25 41.09 58.13
C ALA A 16 -12.63 41.80 58.11
N LEU A 17 -12.75 43.04 57.61
CA LEU A 17 -14.03 43.79 57.63
C LEU A 17 -14.66 44.10 56.26
N ALA A 18 -14.01 43.76 55.13
CA ALA A 18 -14.51 44.08 53.79
C ALA A 18 -15.50 43.05 53.20
N LEU A 19 -15.65 41.87 53.81
CA LEU A 19 -16.34 40.72 53.20
C LEU A 19 -17.85 40.59 53.51
N VAL A 20 -18.40 41.39 54.42
CA VAL A 20 -19.82 41.27 54.85
C VAL A 20 -20.76 42.10 53.96
N TRP A 21 -20.27 43.18 53.31
CA TRP A 21 -21.12 44.09 52.53
C TRP A 21 -21.25 43.75 51.03
N LEU A 22 -20.45 42.81 50.51
CA LEU A 22 -20.59 42.34 49.11
C LEU A 22 -21.58 41.17 48.96
N GLY A 23 -22.01 40.55 50.06
CA GLY A 23 -22.79 39.30 50.05
C GLY A 23 -24.31 39.44 49.82
N MET A 24 -24.88 40.64 49.89
CA MET A 24 -26.34 40.86 49.75
C MET A 24 -26.76 41.50 48.42
N LEU A 25 -25.83 41.81 47.51
CA LEU A 25 -26.14 42.45 46.22
C LEU A 25 -26.10 41.47 45.01
N LEU A 26 -26.41 40.19 45.24
CA LEU A 26 -26.37 39.11 44.23
C LEU A 26 -27.67 38.32 44.09
N LEU A 27 -28.76 38.73 44.76
CA LEU A 27 -30.06 38.04 44.77
C LEU A 27 -31.16 38.76 43.97
N ALA A 28 -30.79 39.51 42.92
CA ALA A 28 -31.73 40.23 42.05
C ALA A 28 -31.32 40.21 40.56
N LEU A 29 -30.66 39.14 40.11
CA LEU A 29 -30.49 38.86 38.68
C LEU A 29 -31.71 38.05 38.19
N PRO A 30 -32.45 38.49 37.16
CA PRO A 30 -33.46 37.64 36.56
C PRO A 30 -32.79 36.41 35.95
N ALA A 31 -33.38 35.24 36.16
CA ALA A 31 -32.92 34.02 35.51
C ALA A 31 -33.06 34.18 33.99
N GLN A 32 -31.96 34.54 33.31
CA GLN A 32 -31.89 34.36 31.87
C GLN A 32 -31.99 32.86 31.62
N ALA A 33 -33.14 32.42 31.11
CA ALA A 33 -33.25 31.12 30.49
C ALA A 33 -32.19 31.09 29.38
N GLU A 34 -31.15 30.29 29.59
CA GLU A 34 -30.11 30.07 28.60
C GLU A 34 -30.75 29.31 27.45
N GLN A 35 -31.32 30.07 26.51
CA GLN A 35 -31.84 29.55 25.26
C GLN A 35 -30.66 28.90 24.55
N ARG A 36 -30.55 27.59 24.73
CA ARG A 36 -29.70 26.73 23.91
C ARG A 36 -30.13 26.95 22.47
N ILE A 37 -29.41 27.82 21.77
CA ILE A 37 -29.57 28.04 20.34
C ILE A 37 -29.18 26.73 19.68
N VAL A 38 -30.19 25.87 19.45
CA VAL A 38 -30.09 24.84 18.43
C VAL A 38 -29.83 25.62 17.14
N PRO A 39 -28.70 25.40 16.45
CA PRO A 39 -28.44 26.12 15.21
C PRO A 39 -29.60 25.82 14.26
N GLU A 40 -30.34 26.86 13.90
CA GLU A 40 -31.46 26.76 12.98
C GLU A 40 -30.90 26.27 11.64
N GLN A 41 -31.15 25.01 11.34
CA GLN A 41 -30.69 24.38 10.11
C GLN A 41 -31.42 25.07 8.97
N THR A 42 -30.69 25.89 8.22
CA THR A 42 -31.21 26.52 7.01
C THR A 42 -31.82 25.42 6.14
N PRO A 43 -33.13 25.47 5.84
CA PRO A 43 -33.77 24.41 5.06
C PRO A 43 -33.01 24.20 3.76
N ARG A 44 -32.56 22.98 3.54
CA ARG A 44 -31.83 22.63 2.32
C ARG A 44 -32.70 22.95 1.12
N GLY A 45 -32.17 23.74 0.19
CA GLY A 45 -32.78 23.85 -1.14
C GLY A 45 -32.93 22.45 -1.75
N PRO A 46 -33.98 22.19 -2.54
CA PRO A 46 -34.46 20.83 -2.85
C PRO A 46 -33.48 19.91 -3.60
N ASN A 47 -32.28 20.40 -3.97
CA ASN A 47 -31.27 19.65 -4.73
C ASN A 47 -29.89 19.59 -4.03
N ALA A 48 -29.77 19.94 -2.74
CA ALA A 48 -28.50 19.84 -2.03
C ALA A 48 -28.18 18.38 -1.67
N LEU A 49 -27.04 17.84 -2.13
CA LEU A 49 -26.56 16.50 -1.75
C LEU A 49 -26.44 16.37 -0.22
N PRO A 50 -26.98 15.34 0.45
CA PRO A 50 -26.79 15.14 1.89
C PRO A 50 -25.30 15.04 2.23
N GLY A 51 -24.95 15.51 3.43
CA GLY A 51 -23.59 15.37 3.96
C GLY A 51 -23.27 13.89 4.17
N ILE A 52 -22.54 13.30 3.23
CA ILE A 52 -22.20 11.88 3.23
C ILE A 52 -20.71 11.76 2.92
N VAL A 53 -20.01 10.96 3.73
CA VAL A 53 -18.66 10.50 3.42
C VAL A 53 -18.77 9.01 3.11
N PHE A 54 -18.51 8.64 1.86
CA PHE A 54 -18.43 7.25 1.44
C PHE A 54 -16.99 6.90 1.04
N ASN A 55 -16.45 5.88 1.67
CA ASN A 55 -15.10 5.38 1.40
C ASN A 55 -15.16 3.90 0.99
N LYS A 56 -14.28 3.56 0.06
CA LYS A 56 -13.95 2.20 -0.34
C LYS A 56 -12.46 2.00 -0.23
N TRP A 57 -12.04 0.84 0.24
CA TRP A 57 -10.65 0.41 0.27
C TRP A 57 -10.50 -1.02 -0.23
N VAL A 58 -9.26 -1.44 -0.40
CA VAL A 58 -8.87 -2.82 -0.65
C VAL A 58 -7.95 -3.32 0.49
N ALA A 59 -8.06 -4.60 0.84
CA ALA A 59 -7.24 -5.29 1.82
C ALA A 59 -6.83 -6.68 1.32
N ASN A 60 -5.71 -7.19 1.83
CA ASN A 60 -5.21 -8.55 1.58
C ASN A 60 -5.74 -9.59 2.58
N ASN A 61 -6.67 -9.22 3.46
CA ASN A 61 -7.21 -10.09 4.50
C ASN A 61 -8.74 -9.92 4.66
N PRO A 62 -9.46 -11.01 5.00
CA PRO A 62 -10.92 -11.02 5.06
C PRO A 62 -11.51 -10.21 6.22
N ALA A 63 -10.69 -9.70 7.14
CA ALA A 63 -11.14 -8.91 8.29
C ALA A 63 -11.15 -7.39 8.01
N CYS A 64 -10.63 -6.95 6.85
CA CYS A 64 -10.45 -5.53 6.53
C CYS A 64 -9.72 -4.75 7.65
N SER A 65 -8.73 -5.38 8.29
CA SER A 65 -8.04 -4.83 9.47
C SER A 65 -7.06 -3.71 9.14
N THR A 66 -6.48 -3.76 7.93
CA THR A 66 -5.51 -2.80 7.39
C THR A 66 -5.91 -2.37 5.98
N PRO A 67 -7.06 -1.67 5.80
CA PRO A 67 -7.56 -1.28 4.49
C PRO A 67 -6.71 -0.15 3.89
N GLN A 68 -6.45 -0.23 2.58
CA GLN A 68 -5.63 0.73 1.83
C GLN A 68 -6.37 1.23 0.58
N SER A 69 -6.06 2.44 0.10
CA SER A 69 -6.61 2.95 -1.18
C SER A 69 -5.91 2.36 -2.40
N VAL A 70 -4.70 1.84 -2.24
CA VAL A 70 -3.91 1.16 -3.29
C VAL A 70 -3.35 -0.13 -2.68
N LEU A 71 -3.45 -1.24 -3.40
CA LEU A 71 -2.82 -2.52 -3.03
C LEU A 71 -2.13 -3.14 -4.26
N GLU A 72 -0.90 -3.61 -4.06
CA GLU A 72 -0.13 -4.37 -5.04
C GLU A 72 -0.22 -5.88 -4.73
N VAL A 73 -0.66 -6.69 -5.70
CA VAL A 73 -0.76 -8.15 -5.58
C VAL A 73 -0.43 -8.87 -6.89
N ALA A 74 -0.07 -10.15 -6.81
CA ALA A 74 0.03 -10.99 -7.99
C ALA A 74 -1.35 -11.22 -8.64
N ALA A 75 -1.38 -11.51 -9.94
CA ALA A 75 -2.59 -11.88 -10.66
C ALA A 75 -3.32 -13.07 -9.99
N ASP A 76 -4.65 -13.09 -10.10
CA ASP A 76 -5.55 -14.08 -9.48
C ASP A 76 -5.53 -14.16 -7.93
N THR A 77 -4.77 -13.30 -7.24
CA THR A 77 -4.82 -13.18 -5.77
C THR A 77 -6.18 -12.70 -5.32
N THR A 78 -6.79 -13.39 -4.34
CA THR A 78 -8.02 -12.92 -3.68
C THR A 78 -7.69 -11.72 -2.79
N VAL A 79 -8.33 -10.58 -3.09
CA VAL A 79 -8.33 -9.37 -2.27
C VAL A 79 -9.74 -9.06 -1.81
N TYR A 80 -9.87 -8.16 -0.85
CA TYR A 80 -11.14 -7.84 -0.19
C TYR A 80 -11.42 -6.35 -0.32
N PHE A 81 -12.53 -5.98 -0.94
CA PHE A 81 -13.02 -4.61 -0.89
C PHE A 81 -13.80 -4.36 0.40
N CYS A 82 -13.50 -3.24 1.05
CA CYS A 82 -14.01 -2.85 2.36
C CYS A 82 -14.77 -1.52 2.22
N TYR A 83 -16.04 -1.46 2.65
CA TYR A 83 -16.89 -0.26 2.49
C TYR A 83 -17.22 0.37 3.84
N ARG A 84 -17.15 1.71 3.92
CA ARG A 84 -17.67 2.48 5.05
C ARG A 84 -18.40 3.72 4.56
N ILE A 85 -19.62 3.92 5.04
CA ILE A 85 -20.39 5.14 4.83
C ILE A 85 -20.66 5.83 6.16
N THR A 86 -20.63 7.16 6.18
CA THR A 86 -20.88 8.00 7.35
C THR A 86 -21.79 9.14 6.97
N ASN A 87 -22.88 9.30 7.73
CA ASN A 87 -23.81 10.41 7.59
C ASN A 87 -23.29 11.60 8.40
N THR A 88 -22.75 12.60 7.72
CA THR A 88 -22.33 13.88 8.31
C THR A 88 -23.39 14.96 8.16
N SER A 89 -24.59 14.61 7.68
CA SER A 89 -25.72 15.51 7.55
C SER A 89 -26.52 15.62 8.85
N ALA A 90 -27.40 16.61 8.87
CA ALA A 90 -28.33 16.89 9.94
C ALA A 90 -29.53 15.92 10.02
N GLU A 91 -29.80 15.19 8.95
CA GLU A 91 -31.02 14.39 8.76
C GLU A 91 -30.69 12.90 8.69
N THR A 92 -31.65 12.04 9.01
CA THR A 92 -31.52 10.61 8.72
C THR A 92 -31.58 10.38 7.21
N VAL A 93 -30.60 9.66 6.66
CA VAL A 93 -30.65 9.17 5.27
C VAL A 93 -31.02 7.69 5.27
N THR A 94 -31.74 7.23 4.25
CA THR A 94 -32.00 5.79 4.04
C THR A 94 -31.06 5.28 2.98
N LEU A 95 -30.14 4.39 3.34
CA LEU A 95 -29.29 3.67 2.40
C LEU A 95 -30.13 2.65 1.63
N THR A 96 -29.93 2.53 0.31
CA THR A 96 -30.63 1.54 -0.53
C THR A 96 -29.62 0.70 -1.33
N THR A 97 -29.50 0.88 -2.64
CA THR A 97 -28.64 0.04 -3.49
C THR A 97 -27.17 0.43 -3.36
N LEU A 98 -26.28 -0.55 -3.13
CA LEU A 98 -24.83 -0.39 -3.28
C LEU A 98 -24.40 -1.08 -4.58
N MET A 99 -23.83 -0.31 -5.49
CA MET A 99 -23.18 -0.78 -6.72
C MET A 99 -21.68 -0.59 -6.62
N ASP A 100 -20.91 -1.38 -7.37
CA ASP A 100 -19.46 -1.36 -7.35
C ASP A 100 -18.85 -1.87 -8.64
N ASP A 101 -17.52 -1.75 -8.77
CA ASP A 101 -16.77 -1.98 -10.01
C ASP A 101 -17.35 -1.12 -11.14
N ASN A 102 -17.55 0.18 -10.83
CA ASN A 102 -18.07 1.19 -11.74
C ASN A 102 -19.45 0.79 -12.31
N ASP A 103 -20.39 0.57 -11.40
CA ASP A 103 -21.79 0.18 -11.65
C ASP A 103 -21.99 -1.16 -12.38
N SER A 104 -20.96 -2.02 -12.44
CA SER A 104 -21.08 -3.36 -13.05
C SER A 104 -21.56 -4.45 -12.07
N THR A 105 -21.35 -4.26 -10.76
CA THR A 105 -21.62 -5.27 -9.73
C THR A 105 -22.57 -4.74 -8.65
N VAL A 106 -23.67 -5.46 -8.37
CA VAL A 106 -24.55 -5.18 -7.22
C VAL A 106 -23.99 -5.84 -5.97
N VAL A 107 -23.81 -5.08 -4.89
CA VAL A 107 -23.31 -5.58 -3.61
C VAL A 107 -24.48 -5.86 -2.67
N ILE A 108 -24.68 -7.13 -2.32
CA ILE A 108 -25.69 -7.53 -1.31
C ILE A 108 -25.13 -7.25 0.09
N TRP A 109 -25.33 -6.02 0.56
CA TRP A 109 -24.78 -5.50 1.81
C TRP A 109 -25.69 -5.69 3.03
N SER A 110 -26.98 -5.95 2.83
CA SER A 110 -27.96 -6.23 3.88
C SER A 110 -29.05 -7.16 3.35
N THR A 111 -29.62 -7.99 4.22
CA THR A 111 -30.79 -8.82 3.93
C THR A 111 -32.07 -8.02 3.69
N GLU A 112 -32.17 -6.81 4.26
CA GLU A 112 -33.34 -5.93 4.11
C GLU A 112 -33.23 -5.02 2.87
N GLY A 113 -32.03 -4.90 2.29
CA GLY A 113 -31.74 -4.04 1.13
C GLY A 113 -31.89 -2.53 1.36
N ARG A 114 -32.37 -2.11 2.55
CA ARG A 114 -32.51 -0.71 2.96
C ARG A 114 -32.15 -0.56 4.43
N ARG A 115 -31.56 0.58 4.85
CA ARG A 115 -31.28 0.86 6.27
C ARG A 115 -31.25 2.36 6.55
N PRO A 116 -31.94 2.86 7.59
CA PRO A 116 -31.77 4.23 8.04
C PRO A 116 -30.40 4.41 8.71
N LEU A 117 -29.68 5.46 8.30
CA LEU A 117 -28.43 5.91 8.89
C LEU A 117 -28.67 7.29 9.54
N PRO A 118 -28.75 7.38 10.88
CA PRO A 118 -29.07 8.63 11.57
C PRO A 118 -27.96 9.68 11.41
N PRO A 119 -28.19 10.95 11.79
CA PRO A 119 -27.14 11.98 11.86
C PRO A 119 -25.94 11.51 12.67
N SER A 120 -24.73 11.76 12.18
CA SER A 120 -23.45 11.23 12.71
C SER A 120 -23.34 9.70 12.73
N GLY A 121 -24.29 8.97 12.13
CA GLY A 121 -24.29 7.52 12.04
C GLY A 121 -23.22 7.01 11.08
N MET A 122 -22.61 5.89 11.43
CA MET A 122 -21.62 5.18 10.64
C MET A 122 -22.09 3.74 10.37
N LEU A 123 -21.82 3.25 9.15
CA LEU A 123 -22.02 1.86 8.79
C LEU A 123 -20.74 1.33 8.10
N ASP A 124 -20.17 0.27 8.67
CA ASP A 124 -19.02 -0.47 8.15
C ASP A 124 -19.18 -1.97 8.40
N TRP A 125 -18.15 -2.73 8.03
CA TRP A 125 -18.09 -4.19 8.16
C TRP A 125 -18.04 -4.72 9.60
N SER A 126 -17.87 -3.87 10.63
CA SER A 126 -17.94 -4.32 12.02
C SER A 126 -19.37 -4.50 12.54
N VAL A 127 -20.35 -3.93 11.83
CA VAL A 127 -21.75 -3.92 12.26
C VAL A 127 -22.41 -5.28 11.97
N PRO A 128 -23.05 -5.93 12.97
CA PRO A 128 -23.76 -7.19 12.75
C PRO A 128 -24.88 -7.06 11.71
N GLY A 129 -25.09 -8.11 10.92
CA GLY A 129 -26.17 -8.19 9.93
C GLY A 129 -25.93 -7.42 8.63
N VAL A 130 -24.73 -6.87 8.41
CA VAL A 130 -24.32 -6.33 7.10
C VAL A 130 -23.10 -7.05 6.53
N ASN A 131 -23.00 -7.05 5.20
CA ASN A 131 -21.92 -7.66 4.45
C ASN A 131 -21.20 -6.58 3.63
N LEU A 132 -20.30 -5.84 4.30
CA LEU A 132 -19.52 -4.75 3.70
C LEU A 132 -18.06 -5.14 3.41
N ILE A 133 -17.86 -6.43 3.13
CA ILE A 133 -16.60 -7.00 2.64
C ILE A 133 -16.92 -7.82 1.39
N ARG A 134 -16.36 -7.49 0.21
CA ARG A 134 -16.47 -8.32 -1.00
C ARG A 134 -15.12 -8.95 -1.36
N PRO A 135 -14.98 -10.29 -1.37
CA PRO A 135 -13.83 -10.94 -1.98
C PRO A 135 -13.88 -10.84 -3.51
N VAL A 136 -12.76 -10.51 -4.13
CA VAL A 136 -12.58 -10.40 -5.59
C VAL A 136 -11.16 -10.83 -5.97
N SER A 137 -10.94 -11.19 -7.24
CA SER A 137 -9.60 -11.38 -7.80
C SER A 137 -9.51 -10.77 -9.19
N PHE A 138 -8.31 -10.33 -9.58
CA PHE A 138 -8.08 -9.62 -10.84
C PHE A 138 -6.84 -10.16 -11.57
N ARG A 139 -6.85 -10.07 -12.90
CA ARG A 139 -5.71 -10.41 -13.78
C ARG A 139 -4.97 -9.21 -14.34
N ASN A 140 -5.61 -8.04 -14.32
CA ASN A 140 -5.08 -6.76 -14.78
C ASN A 140 -5.28 -5.72 -13.68
N SER A 141 -4.40 -4.74 -13.60
CA SER A 141 -4.57 -3.60 -12.70
C SER A 141 -5.87 -2.86 -12.98
N THR A 142 -6.57 -2.42 -11.93
CA THR A 142 -7.87 -1.76 -12.04
C THR A 142 -8.07 -0.69 -10.97
N ASN A 143 -8.87 0.32 -11.31
CA ASN A 143 -9.43 1.26 -10.35
C ASN A 143 -10.92 0.93 -10.23
N SER A 144 -11.42 0.80 -9.00
CA SER A 144 -12.81 0.45 -8.77
C SER A 144 -13.47 1.45 -7.83
N VAL A 145 -14.57 2.03 -8.30
CA VAL A 145 -15.44 2.96 -7.58
C VAL A 145 -16.75 2.27 -7.23
N ALA A 146 -17.18 2.42 -5.99
CA ALA A 146 -18.51 2.06 -5.54
C ALA A 146 -19.44 3.28 -5.57
N ALA A 147 -20.71 3.04 -5.87
CA ALA A 147 -21.77 4.04 -5.85
C ALA A 147 -22.90 3.57 -4.93
N TRP A 148 -23.27 4.38 -3.94
CA TRP A 148 -24.37 4.07 -3.02
C TRP A 148 -25.54 5.00 -3.27
N THR A 149 -26.69 4.42 -3.62
CA THR A 149 -27.97 5.11 -3.69
C THR A 149 -28.51 5.31 -2.27
N LEU A 150 -29.00 6.51 -1.99
CA LEU A 150 -29.57 6.88 -0.70
C LEU A 150 -30.73 7.87 -0.86
N GLU A 151 -31.64 7.86 0.10
CA GLU A 151 -32.84 8.70 0.10
C GLU A 151 -32.84 9.66 1.30
N SER A 152 -33.16 10.93 1.06
CA SER A 152 -33.22 12.00 2.06
C SER A 152 -34.17 13.10 1.59
N GLY A 153 -35.04 13.60 2.48
CA GLY A 153 -36.04 14.62 2.14
C GLY A 153 -37.06 14.23 1.07
N GLY A 154 -37.24 12.92 0.80
CA GLY A 154 -38.07 12.41 -0.31
C GLY A 154 -37.37 12.32 -1.67
N ASN A 155 -36.11 12.77 -1.76
CA ASN A 155 -35.27 12.68 -2.96
C ASN A 155 -34.30 11.50 -2.87
N ALA A 156 -33.93 10.95 -4.03
CA ALA A 156 -32.85 9.97 -4.16
C ALA A 156 -31.56 10.65 -4.66
N TYR A 157 -30.43 10.21 -4.13
CA TYR A 157 -29.09 10.68 -4.48
C TYR A 157 -28.16 9.47 -4.67
N ILE A 158 -27.12 9.63 -5.47
CA ILE A 158 -26.02 8.67 -5.60
C ILE A 158 -24.76 9.33 -5.05
N VAL A 159 -24.01 8.61 -4.22
CA VAL A 159 -22.71 9.05 -3.71
C VAL A 159 -21.65 8.02 -4.06
N GLU A 160 -20.59 8.46 -4.71
CA GLU A 160 -19.45 7.64 -5.09
C GLU A 160 -18.40 7.55 -3.97
N SER A 161 -17.67 6.44 -3.93
CA SER A 161 -16.57 6.24 -2.98
C SER A 161 -15.34 7.06 -3.39
N ALA A 162 -14.83 7.89 -2.48
CA ALA A 162 -13.63 8.68 -2.72
C ALA A 162 -12.55 8.45 -1.63
N PRO A 163 -11.26 8.30 -2.00
CA PRO A 163 -10.76 8.05 -3.36
C PRO A 163 -11.20 6.65 -3.88
N PRO A 164 -10.99 6.34 -5.18
CA PRO A 164 -11.16 4.99 -5.71
C PRO A 164 -10.25 3.97 -5.02
N ALA A 165 -10.66 2.71 -5.00
CA ALA A 165 -9.77 1.60 -4.60
C ALA A 165 -9.01 1.09 -5.82
N THR A 166 -7.68 1.17 -5.77
CA THR A 166 -6.77 0.74 -6.85
C THR A 166 -6.17 -0.63 -6.51
N ILE A 167 -6.25 -1.57 -7.44
CA ILE A 167 -5.47 -2.79 -7.43
C ILE A 167 -4.42 -2.68 -8.54
N ASN A 168 -3.15 -2.74 -8.15
CA ASN A 168 -2.05 -2.91 -9.07
C ASN A 168 -1.74 -4.42 -9.14
N ILE A 169 -1.97 -5.02 -10.31
CA ILE A 169 -1.51 -6.38 -10.58
C ILE A 169 -0.05 -6.31 -11.00
N VAL A 170 0.81 -6.85 -10.14
CA VAL A 170 2.26 -6.83 -10.29
C VAL A 170 2.78 -8.21 -10.68
N GLN A 171 3.86 -8.28 -11.45
CA GLN A 171 4.39 -9.52 -12.02
C GLN A 171 5.93 -9.59 -11.92
N PRO A 172 6.49 -10.67 -11.34
CA PRO A 172 7.91 -10.95 -11.47
C PRO A 172 8.24 -11.21 -12.94
N LYS A 173 9.26 -10.52 -13.45
CA LYS A 173 9.76 -10.75 -14.80
C LYS A 173 11.27 -10.58 -14.82
N LEU A 174 11.97 -11.64 -15.19
CA LEU A 174 13.43 -11.66 -15.25
C LEU A 174 13.89 -11.87 -16.70
N ALA A 175 15.04 -11.31 -17.02
CA ALA A 175 15.84 -11.72 -18.16
C ALA A 175 17.23 -12.15 -17.67
N SER A 176 17.85 -13.10 -18.36
CA SER A 176 19.21 -13.52 -18.09
C SER A 176 20.04 -13.61 -19.36
N GLN A 177 21.34 -13.37 -19.23
CA GLN A 177 22.32 -13.47 -20.30
C GLN A 177 23.60 -14.08 -19.74
N LEU A 178 24.06 -15.20 -20.30
CA LEU A 178 25.38 -15.75 -19.99
C LEU A 178 26.37 -15.36 -21.09
N THR A 179 27.48 -14.74 -20.71
CA THR A 179 28.61 -14.46 -21.59
C THR A 179 29.87 -15.20 -21.14
N VAL A 180 30.87 -15.29 -22.00
CA VAL A 180 32.14 -15.98 -21.72
C VAL A 180 33.33 -15.22 -22.30
N ALA A 181 34.42 -15.15 -21.55
CA ALA A 181 35.68 -14.56 -21.94
C ALA A 181 36.83 -15.57 -21.77
N ALA A 182 37.72 -15.68 -22.75
CA ALA A 182 38.92 -16.51 -22.65
C ALA A 182 40.10 -15.70 -22.11
N ASN A 183 40.83 -16.26 -21.14
CA ASN A 183 42.10 -15.74 -20.61
C ASN A 183 42.08 -14.31 -20.05
N THR A 184 40.90 -13.81 -19.64
CA THR A 184 40.74 -12.53 -18.95
C THR A 184 39.69 -12.66 -17.84
N PRO A 185 39.88 -12.05 -16.65
CA PRO A 185 38.89 -12.04 -15.57
C PRO A 185 37.70 -11.09 -15.85
N LEU A 186 37.75 -10.31 -16.93
CA LEU A 186 36.70 -9.35 -17.28
C LEU A 186 35.53 -10.04 -18.00
N CYS A 187 34.31 -9.62 -17.70
CA CYS A 187 33.13 -10.07 -18.43
C CYS A 187 33.17 -9.62 -19.90
N SER A 188 32.97 -10.57 -20.81
CA SER A 188 32.75 -10.29 -22.23
C SER A 188 31.28 -9.95 -22.50
N THR A 189 31.00 -9.40 -23.68
CA THR A 189 29.65 -9.35 -24.26
C THR A 189 29.36 -10.55 -25.19
N THR A 190 30.36 -11.40 -25.46
CA THR A 190 30.26 -12.56 -26.35
C THR A 190 29.72 -13.80 -25.64
N THR A 191 28.92 -14.59 -26.35
CA THR A 191 28.42 -15.91 -25.89
C THR A 191 29.37 -17.06 -26.26
N THR A 192 30.44 -16.77 -27.00
CA THR A 192 31.49 -17.70 -27.43
C THR A 192 32.87 -17.12 -27.12
N ALA A 193 33.84 -17.99 -26.83
CA ALA A 193 35.25 -17.60 -26.68
C ALA A 193 36.17 -18.80 -27.00
N ASP A 194 37.26 -18.54 -27.72
CA ASP A 194 38.26 -19.55 -28.07
C ASP A 194 39.31 -19.68 -26.96
N VAL A 195 39.20 -20.72 -26.15
CA VAL A 195 40.20 -21.05 -25.14
C VAL A 195 41.38 -21.75 -25.80
N ARG A 196 42.48 -21.03 -26.01
CA ARG A 196 43.71 -21.60 -26.57
C ARG A 196 44.44 -22.48 -25.54
N LEU A 197 45.23 -23.42 -26.07
CA LEU A 197 46.20 -24.16 -25.26
C LEU A 197 47.30 -23.23 -24.73
N VAL A 198 47.73 -23.49 -23.51
CA VAL A 198 48.83 -22.84 -22.79
C VAL A 198 49.84 -23.90 -22.36
N ASN A 199 51.01 -23.48 -21.84
CA ASN A 199 52.05 -24.36 -21.30
C ASN A 199 52.47 -25.47 -22.29
N ASN A 200 53.04 -25.11 -23.45
CA ASN A 200 53.56 -26.05 -24.45
C ASN A 200 52.54 -27.12 -24.89
N ASN A 201 51.29 -26.71 -25.12
CA ASN A 201 50.15 -27.57 -25.49
C ASN A 201 49.73 -28.59 -24.41
N ALA A 202 50.15 -28.45 -23.16
CA ALA A 202 49.81 -29.38 -22.08
C ALA A 202 48.47 -29.10 -21.37
N ALA A 203 47.91 -27.88 -21.48
CA ALA A 203 46.64 -27.53 -20.85
C ALA A 203 45.87 -26.47 -21.65
N TYR A 204 44.54 -26.42 -21.51
CA TYR A 204 43.75 -25.27 -21.94
C TYR A 204 43.89 -24.10 -20.95
N GLY A 205 43.81 -22.87 -21.47
CA GLY A 205 43.70 -21.66 -20.65
C GLY A 205 42.37 -21.56 -19.88
N HIS A 206 42.10 -20.39 -19.29
CA HIS A 206 40.89 -20.17 -18.50
C HIS A 206 39.74 -19.62 -19.35
N ALA A 207 38.52 -20.04 -19.03
CA ALA A 207 37.29 -19.34 -19.39
C ALA A 207 36.67 -18.70 -18.14
N ASN A 208 36.26 -17.43 -18.24
CA ASN A 208 35.46 -16.76 -17.24
C ASN A 208 34.07 -16.50 -17.81
N PHE A 209 33.06 -17.03 -17.13
CA PHE A 209 31.65 -16.85 -17.49
C PHE A 209 31.04 -15.74 -16.64
N CYS A 210 30.19 -14.93 -17.25
CA CYS A 210 29.43 -13.91 -16.53
C CYS A 210 27.93 -14.09 -16.78
N LEU A 211 27.19 -14.43 -15.73
CA LEU A 211 25.73 -14.43 -15.75
C LEU A 211 25.23 -13.04 -15.36
N THR A 212 24.60 -12.35 -16.31
CA THR A 212 23.84 -11.13 -16.04
C THR A 212 22.38 -11.51 -15.80
N ILE A 213 21.79 -11.11 -14.67
CA ILE A 213 20.36 -11.26 -14.34
C ILE A 213 19.76 -9.85 -14.24
N THR A 214 18.67 -9.58 -14.95
CA THR A 214 18.01 -8.27 -14.94
C THR A 214 16.53 -8.38 -14.57
N ASN A 215 16.08 -7.57 -13.61
CA ASN A 215 14.68 -7.44 -13.26
C ASN A 215 13.96 -6.49 -14.24
N ASN A 216 13.08 -7.09 -15.03
CA ASN A 216 12.18 -6.46 -15.99
C ASN A 216 10.73 -6.41 -15.48
N GLY A 217 10.48 -6.85 -14.24
CA GLY A 217 9.20 -6.78 -13.55
C GLY A 217 9.01 -5.45 -12.83
N ASP A 218 7.83 -5.26 -12.28
CA ASP A 218 7.43 -4.09 -11.49
C ASP A 218 7.58 -4.30 -9.97
N ILE A 219 7.85 -5.53 -9.51
CA ILE A 219 8.18 -5.84 -8.11
C ILE A 219 9.68 -5.85 -7.82
N THR A 220 10.05 -5.62 -6.56
CA THR A 220 11.42 -5.86 -6.07
C THR A 220 11.62 -7.35 -5.81
N LEU A 221 12.77 -7.89 -6.22
CA LEU A 221 13.16 -9.29 -5.97
C LEU A 221 14.39 -9.32 -5.06
N THR A 222 14.39 -10.14 -4.00
CA THR A 222 15.45 -10.13 -2.96
C THR A 222 16.23 -11.43 -2.83
N GLU A 223 15.61 -12.55 -3.20
CA GLU A 223 16.18 -13.90 -3.10
C GLU A 223 16.17 -14.57 -4.47
N HIS A 224 17.25 -15.26 -4.80
CA HIS A 224 17.47 -15.85 -6.12
C HIS A 224 18.13 -17.23 -5.95
N ILE A 225 17.77 -18.18 -6.79
CA ILE A 225 18.41 -19.50 -6.90
C ILE A 225 18.92 -19.67 -8.33
N VAL A 226 20.23 -19.77 -8.51
CA VAL A 226 20.86 -19.92 -9.82
C VAL A 226 21.21 -21.38 -10.08
N ASN A 227 20.78 -21.87 -11.25
CA ASN A 227 21.09 -23.18 -11.79
C ASN A 227 21.79 -23.02 -13.15
N ILE A 228 23.06 -23.41 -13.23
CA ILE A 228 23.81 -23.58 -14.49
C ILE A 228 24.54 -24.94 -14.42
N PRO A 229 23.83 -26.08 -14.63
CA PRO A 229 24.39 -27.41 -14.42
C PRO A 229 25.62 -27.72 -15.29
N VAL A 230 25.70 -27.11 -16.49
CA VAL A 230 26.84 -27.17 -17.41
C VAL A 230 28.14 -26.62 -16.78
N LEU A 231 28.04 -25.68 -15.84
CA LEU A 231 29.17 -25.12 -15.09
C LEU A 231 29.29 -25.72 -13.68
N GLY A 232 28.53 -26.78 -13.37
CA GLY A 232 28.47 -27.36 -12.03
C GLY A 232 27.73 -26.52 -10.98
N ILE A 233 27.13 -25.39 -11.38
CA ILE A 233 26.38 -24.50 -10.49
C ILE A 233 24.98 -25.07 -10.33
N ASN A 234 24.64 -25.53 -9.12
CA ASN A 234 23.35 -26.14 -8.80
C ASN A 234 22.80 -25.55 -7.50
N ASN A 235 21.55 -25.11 -7.52
CA ASN A 235 20.82 -24.48 -6.42
C ASN A 235 21.63 -23.41 -5.67
N GLN A 236 22.41 -22.60 -6.39
CA GLN A 236 23.22 -21.58 -5.77
C GLN A 236 22.32 -20.41 -5.35
N VAL A 237 22.05 -20.34 -4.05
CA VAL A 237 21.32 -19.23 -3.44
C VAL A 237 22.15 -17.95 -3.54
N PHE A 238 21.50 -16.85 -3.91
CA PHE A 238 22.08 -15.53 -3.97
C PHE A 238 21.09 -14.49 -3.42
N THR A 239 21.55 -13.66 -2.48
CA THR A 239 20.75 -12.61 -1.87
C THR A 239 21.16 -11.26 -2.44
N ALA A 240 20.29 -10.64 -3.23
CA ALA A 240 20.43 -9.25 -3.64
C ALA A 240 19.08 -8.65 -4.05
N THR A 241 18.94 -7.37 -3.76
CA THR A 241 17.80 -6.56 -4.17
C THR A 241 17.92 -6.18 -5.64
N LEU A 242 17.15 -6.84 -6.52
CA LEU A 242 16.91 -6.38 -7.88
C LEU A 242 15.67 -5.49 -7.91
N THR A 243 15.87 -4.18 -8.04
CA THR A 243 14.79 -3.19 -8.07
C THR A 243 13.98 -3.28 -9.38
N PRO A 244 12.70 -2.87 -9.37
CA PRO A 244 11.80 -2.85 -10.54
C PRO A 244 12.34 -2.14 -11.80
N ILE A 245 11.71 -2.43 -12.95
CA ILE A 245 11.98 -1.82 -14.25
C ILE A 245 11.66 -0.31 -14.34
N ASN A 246 10.95 0.25 -13.36
CA ASN A 246 10.73 1.70 -13.23
C ASN A 246 11.68 2.39 -12.23
N SER A 247 12.53 1.64 -11.50
CA SER A 247 13.49 2.20 -10.54
C SER A 247 14.52 3.11 -11.20
N ALA A 248 14.70 4.34 -10.72
CA ALA A 248 15.56 5.35 -11.34
C ALA A 248 17.05 4.93 -11.49
N VAL A 249 17.50 3.92 -10.74
CA VAL A 249 18.87 3.41 -10.76
C VAL A 249 18.93 2.12 -11.59
N ALA A 250 19.56 2.17 -12.77
CA ALA A 250 19.65 1.00 -13.65
C ALA A 250 20.53 -0.13 -13.07
N VAL A 251 21.62 0.22 -12.36
CA VAL A 251 22.55 -0.77 -11.80
C VAL A 251 21.95 -1.60 -10.66
N SER A 252 20.93 -1.11 -9.95
CA SER A 252 20.22 -1.90 -8.94
C SER A 252 19.18 -2.85 -9.54
N ARG A 253 18.99 -2.85 -10.86
CA ARG A 253 18.11 -3.79 -11.57
C ARG A 253 18.86 -5.01 -12.10
N SER A 254 20.20 -4.98 -12.10
CA SER A 254 21.03 -5.97 -12.78
C SER A 254 22.16 -6.49 -11.88
N LEU A 255 22.30 -7.81 -11.83
CA LEU A 255 23.37 -8.53 -11.13
C LEU A 255 24.30 -9.18 -12.15
N VAL A 256 25.60 -9.16 -11.89
CA VAL A 256 26.59 -9.97 -12.62
C VAL A 256 27.28 -10.96 -11.69
N ILE A 257 27.17 -12.26 -11.98
CA ILE A 257 27.88 -13.34 -11.27
C ILE A 257 29.01 -13.83 -12.17
N THR A 258 30.25 -13.85 -11.66
CA THR A 258 31.43 -14.33 -12.41
C THR A 258 31.86 -15.72 -11.94
N TYR A 259 32.14 -16.62 -12.88
CA TYR A 259 32.65 -17.97 -12.61
C TYR A 259 33.87 -18.29 -13.48
N GLY A 260 35.01 -18.59 -12.86
CA GLY A 260 36.25 -18.96 -13.56
C GLY A 260 36.46 -20.47 -13.59
N SER A 261 36.74 -21.02 -14.78
CA SER A 261 37.06 -22.44 -14.93
C SER A 261 38.44 -22.77 -14.32
N PRO A 262 38.57 -23.80 -13.46
CA PRO A 262 39.88 -24.28 -13.01
C PRO A 262 40.75 -24.77 -14.18
N LEU A 263 42.08 -24.70 -14.00
CA LEU A 263 43.05 -25.23 -14.96
C LEU A 263 42.84 -26.74 -15.17
N GLY A 264 42.93 -27.19 -16.42
CA GLY A 264 42.93 -28.62 -16.74
C GLY A 264 41.55 -29.28 -16.76
N LEU A 265 40.43 -28.54 -16.74
CA LEU A 265 39.14 -29.10 -17.11
C LEU A 265 39.20 -29.70 -18.51
N ALA A 266 38.77 -30.97 -18.64
CA ALA A 266 38.65 -31.64 -19.92
C ALA A 266 37.44 -31.08 -20.68
N TRP A 267 37.67 -30.05 -21.49
CA TRP A 267 36.67 -29.44 -22.36
C TRP A 267 36.26 -30.41 -23.48
N THR A 268 35.37 -31.35 -23.17
CA THR A 268 34.71 -32.20 -24.18
C THR A 268 33.71 -31.36 -24.98
N ALA A 269 34.18 -30.85 -26.11
CA ALA A 269 33.46 -30.42 -27.32
C ALA A 269 32.03 -29.85 -27.18
N ALA A 270 31.86 -28.61 -27.67
CA ALA A 270 30.59 -28.00 -28.09
C ALA A 270 29.50 -27.81 -27.03
N LEU A 271 29.63 -26.72 -26.26
CA LEU A 271 28.49 -26.09 -25.58
C LEU A 271 27.63 -25.26 -26.56
N SER A 272 27.17 -25.87 -27.66
CA SER A 272 26.09 -25.31 -28.49
C SER A 272 24.73 -25.69 -27.90
N ARG A 273 24.47 -25.28 -26.67
CA ARG A 273 23.14 -25.38 -26.04
C ARG A 273 22.70 -24.01 -25.57
N THR A 274 21.60 -23.53 -26.15
CA THR A 274 20.82 -22.44 -25.59
C THR A 274 20.50 -22.79 -24.14
N ILE A 275 20.87 -21.91 -23.20
CA ILE A 275 20.49 -22.06 -21.81
C ILE A 275 19.01 -21.69 -21.71
N ILE A 276 18.18 -22.71 -21.87
CA ILE A 276 16.74 -22.62 -21.63
C ILE A 276 16.55 -22.78 -20.13
N GLU A 277 15.89 -21.78 -19.54
CA GLU A 277 15.39 -21.76 -18.15
C GLU A 277 16.46 -21.79 -17.04
N ALA A 278 16.89 -20.58 -16.65
CA ALA A 278 17.15 -20.33 -15.24
C ALA A 278 15.81 -20.28 -14.50
N THR A 279 15.36 -21.42 -13.95
CA THR A 279 14.17 -21.48 -13.10
C THR A 279 14.46 -20.81 -11.76
N LEU A 280 13.85 -19.64 -11.57
CA LEU A 280 13.95 -18.83 -10.36
C LEU A 280 12.60 -18.86 -9.63
N THR A 281 12.55 -19.59 -8.53
CA THR A 281 11.45 -19.53 -7.55
C THR A 281 11.67 -18.31 -6.66
N ALA A 282 10.68 -17.41 -6.64
CA ALA A 282 10.49 -16.37 -5.63
C ALA A 282 9.40 -16.82 -4.66
#